data_AF-A0A1H0R3K9-F1
#
_entry.id   AF-A0A1H0R3K9-F1
#
_cell.length_a   1.000
_cell.length_b   1.000
_cell.length_c   1.000
_cell.angle_alpha   90.00
_cell.angle_beta   90.00
_cell.angle_gamma   90.00
#
_symmetry.space_group_name_H-M   'P 1'
#
loop_
_entity.id
_entity.type
_entity.pdbx_description
1 polymer ?
#
loop_
_entity_poly.entity_id
_entity_poly.type
_entity_poly.pdbx_seq_one_letter_code
_entity_poly.pdbx_strand_id
1 'polypeptide(L)'
;MKIVKAKVVPYKPLTEADVEKAIARGRKTRHLYARASAVRYEDNCISIGFSDGSRVVLPVAGLPEFAGFSLEDFEQLEVGFGGKALCCEAQDLDVSITGLIATSKPLMDLAISLVASRNGRKSSAAKAAAARANGKKGGRPRKKEPEDVELPPSQ
;
A
#
# COMPACT_ATOMS: atom_id res chain seq x y z
N MET A 1 29.79 -3.05 24.13
CA MET A 1 29.01 -2.36 23.08
C MET A 1 29.62 -2.66 21.71
N LYS A 2 28.85 -3.08 20.71
CA LYS A 2 29.35 -3.31 19.34
C LYS A 2 29.23 -2.01 18.55
N ILE A 3 30.35 -1.41 18.18
CA ILE A 3 30.41 -0.20 17.36
C ILE A 3 30.27 -0.63 15.89
N VAL A 4 29.17 -0.23 15.25
CA VAL A 4 29.00 -0.38 13.79
C VAL A 4 29.72 0.79 13.12
N LYS A 5 30.88 0.53 12.49
CA LYS A 5 31.59 1.54 11.69
C LYS A 5 30.94 1.63 10.30
N ALA A 6 30.69 2.85 9.83
CA ALA A 6 30.20 3.08 8.48
C ALA A 6 31.23 2.56 7.44
N LYS A 7 30.75 1.86 6.41
CA LYS A 7 31.59 1.53 5.25
C LYS A 7 31.88 2.83 4.51
N VAL A 8 33.16 3.20 4.43
CA VAL A 8 33.61 4.28 3.57
C VAL A 8 33.48 3.80 2.13
N VAL A 9 32.49 4.31 1.41
CA VAL A 9 32.30 4.04 -0.01
C VAL A 9 33.09 5.08 -0.79
N PRO A 10 33.98 4.69 -1.73
CA PRO A 10 34.74 5.65 -2.52
C PRO A 10 33.79 6.55 -3.33
N TYR A 11 34.10 7.84 -3.39
CA TYR A 11 33.36 8.80 -4.21
C TYR A 11 33.41 8.36 -5.66
N LYS A 12 32.23 8.21 -6.27
CA LYS A 12 32.08 7.90 -7.69
C LYS A 12 31.34 9.06 -8.34
N PRO A 13 31.94 9.78 -9.30
CA PRO A 13 31.29 10.92 -9.93
C PRO A 13 30.01 10.50 -10.64
N LEU A 14 28.96 11.31 -10.51
CA LEU A 14 27.67 11.06 -11.13
C LEU A 14 27.79 11.23 -12.65
N THR A 15 27.55 10.16 -13.41
CA THR A 15 27.58 10.21 -14.88
C THR A 15 26.20 10.54 -15.44
N GLU A 16 26.14 11.02 -16.68
CA GLU A 16 24.85 11.21 -17.39
C GLU A 16 24.05 9.91 -17.49
N ALA A 17 24.73 8.77 -17.68
CA ALA A 17 24.11 7.45 -17.68
C ALA A 17 23.47 7.10 -16.32
N ASP A 18 24.08 7.54 -15.20
CA ASP A 18 23.48 7.37 -13.87
C ASP A 18 22.23 8.25 -13.70
N VAL A 19 22.27 9.49 -14.21
CA VAL A 19 21.12 10.40 -14.21
C VAL A 19 19.97 9.81 -15.04
N GLU A 20 20.23 9.34 -16.25
CA GLU A 20 19.21 8.75 -17.12
C GLU A 20 18.63 7.46 -16.52
N LYS A 21 19.48 6.62 -15.93
CA LYS A 21 19.04 5.41 -15.21
C LYS A 21 18.15 5.77 -14.01
N ALA A 22 18.47 6.82 -13.27
CA ALA A 22 17.65 7.31 -12.17
C ALA A 22 16.30 7.86 -12.66
N ILE A 23 16.28 8.62 -13.76
CA ILE A 23 15.06 9.13 -14.38
C ILE A 23 14.19 7.97 -14.88
N ALA A 24 14.76 7.00 -15.59
CA ALA A 24 14.04 5.83 -16.09
C ALA A 24 13.45 4.99 -14.95
N ARG A 25 14.20 4.81 -13.85
CA ARG A 25 13.69 4.17 -12.63
C ARG A 25 12.54 4.98 -12.03
N GLY A 26 12.69 6.30 -11.91
CA GLY A 26 11.64 7.20 -11.42
C GLY A 26 10.36 7.10 -12.26
N ARG A 27 10.48 7.05 -13.59
CA ARG A 27 9.37 6.86 -14.54
C ARG A 27 8.66 5.51 -14.37
N LYS A 28 9.40 4.41 -14.18
CA LYS A 28 8.80 3.08 -13.95
C LYS A 28 8.01 3.02 -12.65
N THR A 29 8.52 3.62 -11.58
CA THR A 29 7.81 3.67 -10.29
C THR A 29 6.68 4.72 -10.29
N ARG A 30 6.60 5.57 -11.33
CA ARG A 30 5.63 6.66 -11.46
C ARG A 30 4.17 6.17 -11.55
N HIS A 31 3.95 4.93 -12.00
CA HIS A 31 2.63 4.30 -12.11
C HIS A 31 2.20 3.49 -10.88
N LEU A 32 3.11 3.29 -9.91
CA LEU A 32 2.85 2.41 -8.75
C LEU A 32 2.21 3.15 -7.56
N TYR A 33 2.17 4.47 -7.58
CA TYR A 33 1.62 5.27 -6.49
C TYR A 33 0.42 6.05 -6.98
N ALA A 34 -0.66 6.02 -6.20
CA ALA A 34 -1.79 6.90 -6.38
C ALA A 34 -1.26 8.34 -6.33
N ARG A 35 -1.43 9.07 -7.44
CA ARG A 35 -0.98 10.45 -7.54
C ARG A 35 -2.02 11.35 -6.91
N ALA A 36 -1.68 11.92 -5.77
CA ALA A 36 -2.46 13.04 -5.28
C ALA A 36 -2.36 14.21 -6.27
N SER A 37 -3.47 14.91 -6.39
CA SER A 37 -3.69 16.02 -7.32
C SER A 37 -4.32 17.23 -6.64
N ALA A 38 -4.95 17.02 -5.47
CA ALA A 38 -5.57 18.08 -4.69
C ALA A 38 -5.51 17.72 -3.20
N VAL A 39 -5.47 18.74 -2.36
CA VAL A 39 -5.65 18.66 -0.92
C VAL A 39 -6.64 19.72 -0.50
N ARG A 40 -7.47 19.42 0.51
CA ARG A 40 -8.36 20.37 1.17
C ARG A 40 -8.48 20.04 2.64
N TYR A 41 -8.72 21.06 3.45
CA TYR A 41 -9.05 20.91 4.84
C TYR A 41 -10.50 21.37 5.09
N GLU A 42 -11.33 20.45 5.57
CA GLU A 42 -12.76 20.68 5.85
C GLU A 42 -13.16 19.81 7.06
N ASP A 43 -13.99 20.32 7.98
CA ASP A 43 -14.52 19.58 9.14
C ASP A 43 -13.46 18.83 9.99
N ASN A 44 -12.35 19.50 10.31
CA ASN A 44 -11.20 18.91 11.03
C ASN A 44 -10.57 17.68 10.33
N CYS A 45 -10.77 17.56 9.03
CA CYS A 45 -10.26 16.47 8.22
C CYS A 45 -9.46 17.00 7.03
N ILE A 46 -8.43 16.25 6.64
CA ILE A 46 -7.68 16.48 5.40
C ILE A 46 -8.23 15.55 4.33
N SER A 47 -8.73 16.12 3.25
CA SER A 47 -9.18 15.43 2.03
C SER A 47 -8.07 15.44 1.00
N ILE A 48 -7.58 14.26 0.63
CA ILE A 48 -6.53 14.06 -0.39
C ILE A 48 -7.20 13.47 -1.62
N GLY A 49 -7.20 14.22 -2.73
CA GLY A 49 -7.80 13.83 -4.00
C GLY A 49 -6.78 13.29 -4.99
N PHE A 50 -7.14 12.21 -5.67
CA PHE A 50 -6.31 11.53 -6.67
C PHE A 50 -6.77 11.84 -8.10
N SER A 51 -5.89 11.60 -9.07
CA SER A 51 -6.14 11.90 -10.49
C SER A 51 -7.32 11.14 -11.11
N ASP A 52 -7.78 10.07 -10.48
CA ASP A 52 -8.97 9.30 -10.89
C ASP A 52 -10.27 9.84 -10.28
N GLY A 53 -10.21 10.96 -9.56
CA GLY A 53 -11.35 11.57 -8.87
C GLY A 53 -11.65 10.96 -7.51
N SER A 54 -10.99 9.85 -7.14
CA SER A 54 -11.14 9.28 -5.79
C SER A 54 -10.53 10.21 -4.74
N ARG A 55 -11.01 10.08 -3.50
CA ARG A 55 -10.49 10.85 -2.37
C ARG A 55 -10.33 9.98 -1.14
N VAL A 56 -9.31 10.29 -0.35
CA VAL A 56 -9.16 9.75 1.00
C VAL A 56 -9.27 10.91 1.98
N VAL A 57 -10.14 10.75 2.97
CA VAL A 57 -10.36 11.75 4.02
C VAL A 57 -9.82 11.20 5.33
N LEU A 58 -8.93 11.96 5.98
CA LEU A 58 -8.25 11.56 7.21
C LEU A 58 -8.50 12.61 8.30
N PRO A 59 -8.90 12.20 9.52
CA PRO A 59 -9.09 13.13 10.63
C PRO A 59 -7.73 13.65 11.12
N VAL A 60 -7.61 14.96 11.33
CA VAL A 60 -6.36 15.58 11.80
C VAL A 60 -5.98 15.13 13.21
N ALA A 61 -6.96 14.79 14.06
CA ALA A 61 -6.71 14.35 15.44
C ALA A 61 -5.80 13.10 15.55
N GLY A 62 -5.67 12.30 14.49
CA GLY A 62 -4.79 11.14 14.44
C GLY A 62 -3.43 11.39 13.80
N LEU A 63 -3.12 12.63 13.42
CA LEU A 63 -1.95 12.99 12.62
C LEU A 63 -1.07 13.97 13.41
N PRO A 64 -0.05 13.47 14.14
CA PRO A 64 0.82 14.33 14.95
C PRO A 64 1.61 15.34 14.12
N GLU A 65 1.79 15.10 12.82
CA GLU A 65 2.50 15.99 11.90
C GLU A 65 1.81 17.36 11.75
N PHE A 66 0.50 17.43 12.02
CA PHE A 66 -0.29 18.66 11.97
C PHE A 66 -0.63 19.19 13.37
N ALA A 67 0.03 18.70 14.42
CA ALA A 67 -0.18 19.19 15.77
C ALA A 67 0.24 20.66 15.88
N GLY A 68 -0.72 21.53 16.21
CA GLY A 68 -0.47 22.98 16.31
C GLY A 68 -0.60 23.76 15.01
N PHE A 69 -1.00 23.11 13.90
CA PHE A 69 -1.37 23.83 12.67
C PHE A 69 -2.56 24.75 12.91
N SER A 70 -2.45 25.99 12.44
CA SER A 70 -3.57 26.93 12.36
C SER A 70 -4.42 26.66 11.12
N LEU A 71 -5.59 27.29 11.05
CA LEU A 71 -6.44 27.23 9.85
C LEU A 71 -5.72 27.79 8.61
N GLU A 72 -4.96 28.87 8.77
CA GLU A 72 -4.18 29.48 7.68
C GLU A 72 -3.08 28.55 7.17
N ASP A 73 -2.49 27.72 8.03
CA ASP A 73 -1.49 26.72 7.63
C ASP A 73 -2.13 25.59 6.82
N PHE A 74 -3.36 25.18 7.20
CA PHE A 74 -4.10 24.17 6.45
C PHE A 74 -4.54 24.67 5.07
N GLU A 75 -4.85 25.95 4.92
CA GLU A 75 -5.17 26.56 3.63
C GLU A 75 -3.95 26.65 2.70
N GLN A 76 -2.75 26.72 3.27
CA GLN A 76 -1.48 26.74 2.54
C GLN A 76 -0.93 25.35 2.21
N LEU A 77 -1.64 24.27 2.54
CA LEU A 77 -1.22 22.93 2.18
C LEU A 77 -1.30 22.73 0.67
N GLU A 78 -0.21 22.21 0.11
CA GLU A 78 -0.12 21.88 -1.29
C GLU A 78 0.32 20.43 -1.50
N VAL A 79 0.04 19.89 -2.68
CA VAL A 79 0.49 18.56 -3.07
C VAL A 79 1.84 18.66 -3.77
N GLY A 80 2.91 18.23 -3.07
CA GLY A 80 4.27 18.26 -3.59
C GLY A 80 4.80 16.90 -4.06
N PHE A 81 6.10 16.91 -4.40
CA PHE A 81 6.89 15.72 -4.77
C PHE A 81 6.26 14.85 -5.87
N GLY A 82 5.55 15.50 -6.80
CA GLY A 82 4.87 14.86 -7.91
C GLY A 82 3.66 14.02 -7.51
N GLY A 83 2.97 14.40 -6.43
CA GLY A 83 1.75 13.75 -5.94
C GLY A 83 1.97 12.78 -4.79
N LYS A 84 3.07 12.92 -4.04
CA LYS A 84 3.50 11.94 -3.03
C LYS A 84 3.50 12.47 -1.61
N ALA A 85 3.57 13.79 -1.44
CA ALA A 85 3.63 14.42 -0.14
C ALA A 85 2.67 15.60 -0.10
N LEU A 86 2.22 15.93 1.10
CA LEU A 86 1.65 17.22 1.42
C LEU A 86 2.80 18.11 1.90
N CYS A 87 2.83 19.33 1.39
CA CYS A 87 3.88 20.31 1.63
C CYS A 87 3.23 21.58 2.18
N CYS A 88 3.87 22.20 3.16
CA CYS A 88 3.51 23.52 3.66
C CYS A 88 4.82 24.27 3.93
N GLU A 89 5.14 25.25 3.07
CA GLU A 89 6.39 26.01 3.17
C GLU A 89 6.45 26.85 4.45
N ALA A 90 5.32 27.44 4.87
CA ALA A 90 5.24 28.28 6.07
C ALA A 90 5.63 27.54 7.36
N GLN A 91 5.41 26.22 7.39
CA GLN A 91 5.68 25.36 8.52
C GLN A 91 6.90 24.44 8.30
N ASP A 92 7.65 24.62 7.20
CA ASP A 92 8.75 23.75 6.77
C ASP A 92 8.37 22.26 6.84
N LEU A 93 7.14 21.95 6.41
CA LEU A 93 6.53 20.63 6.58
C LEU A 93 6.44 19.89 5.24
N ASP A 94 7.05 18.71 5.17
CA ASP A 94 6.90 17.76 4.08
C ASP A 94 6.49 16.38 4.61
N VAL A 95 5.25 15.95 4.35
CA VAL A 95 4.71 14.68 4.88
C VAL A 95 4.25 13.76 3.77
N SER A 96 4.69 12.50 3.82
CA SER A 96 4.29 11.47 2.86
C SER A 96 2.80 11.14 2.93
N ILE A 97 2.10 11.24 1.80
CA ILE A 97 0.68 10.90 1.67
C ILE A 97 0.44 9.41 1.96
N THR A 98 1.33 8.53 1.51
CA THR A 98 1.20 7.10 1.83
C THR A 98 1.45 6.84 3.32
N GLY A 99 2.29 7.63 3.97
CA GLY A 99 2.49 7.60 5.42
C GLY A 99 1.23 8.01 6.16
N LEU A 100 0.61 9.11 5.75
CA LEU A 100 -0.66 9.59 6.30
C LEU A 100 -1.77 8.54 6.18
N ILE A 101 -1.95 7.95 5.00
CA ILE A 101 -2.96 6.90 4.79
C ILE A 101 -2.67 5.67 5.67
N ALA A 102 -1.39 5.33 5.85
CA ALA A 102 -0.98 4.17 6.65
C ALA A 102 -1.23 4.32 8.16
N THR A 103 -1.49 5.54 8.65
CA THR A 103 -1.92 5.75 10.06
C THR A 103 -3.29 5.13 10.35
N SER A 104 -4.14 4.97 9.33
CA SER A 104 -5.47 4.41 9.47
C SER A 104 -5.43 2.88 9.47
N LYS A 105 -5.49 2.28 10.66
CA LYS A 105 -5.53 0.83 10.84
C LYS A 105 -6.64 0.14 10.02
N PRO A 106 -7.91 0.60 10.01
CA PRO A 106 -8.95 -0.05 9.21
C PRO A 106 -8.68 -0.02 7.70
N LEU A 107 -8.15 1.09 7.16
CA LEU A 107 -7.79 1.18 5.74
C LEU A 107 -6.64 0.22 5.40
N MET A 108 -5.67 0.09 6.30
CA MET A 108 -4.55 -0.84 6.14
C MET A 108 -4.99 -2.30 6.21
N ASP A 109 -5.85 -2.65 7.16
CA ASP A 109 -6.39 -4.02 7.28
C ASP A 109 -7.21 -4.40 6.02
N LEU A 110 -7.99 -3.46 5.48
CA LEU A 110 -8.69 -3.62 4.20
C LEU A 110 -7.71 -3.83 3.03
N ALA A 111 -6.70 -2.98 2.90
CA ALA A 111 -5.69 -3.09 1.85
C ALA A 111 -4.95 -4.43 1.90
N ILE A 112 -4.55 -4.87 3.10
CA ILE A 112 -3.91 -6.17 3.34
C ILE A 112 -4.83 -7.31 2.90
N SER A 113 -6.10 -7.26 3.30
CA SER A 113 -7.10 -8.28 2.92
C SER A 113 -7.29 -8.38 1.41
N LEU A 114 -7.39 -7.24 0.71
CA LEU A 114 -7.52 -7.19 -0.75
C LEU A 114 -6.29 -7.78 -1.46
N VAL A 115 -5.08 -7.40 -1.01
CA VAL A 115 -3.82 -7.92 -1.56
C VAL A 115 -3.68 -9.42 -1.29
N ALA A 116 -3.98 -9.88 -0.07
CA ALA A 116 -3.96 -11.29 0.29
C ALA A 116 -4.94 -12.10 -0.57
N SER A 117 -6.16 -11.62 -0.77
CA SER A 117 -7.17 -12.25 -1.62
C SER A 117 -6.72 -12.34 -3.08
N ARG A 118 -6.14 -11.26 -3.63
CA ARG A 118 -5.62 -11.22 -5.00
C ARG A 118 -4.45 -12.19 -5.19
N ASN A 119 -3.51 -12.21 -4.25
CA ASN A 119 -2.35 -13.11 -4.29
C ASN A 119 -2.73 -14.57 -4.03
N GLY A 120 -3.74 -14.81 -3.20
CA GLY A 120 -4.33 -16.13 -2.98
C GLY A 120 -4.91 -16.71 -4.27
N ARG A 121 -5.69 -15.91 -5.00
CA ARG A 121 -6.32 -16.28 -6.28
C ARG A 121 -5.35 -16.45 -7.45
N LYS A 122 -4.18 -15.81 -7.41
CA LYS A 122 -3.18 -15.93 -8.48
C LYS A 122 -2.68 -17.38 -8.57
N SER A 123 -2.98 -18.03 -9.69
CA SER A 123 -2.37 -19.31 -10.07
C SER A 123 -0.95 -19.07 -10.58
N SER A 124 -0.03 -19.97 -10.26
CA SER A 124 1.33 -19.95 -10.79
C SER A 124 1.83 -21.37 -11.00
N ALA A 125 2.76 -21.56 -11.92
CA ALA A 125 3.35 -22.89 -12.19
C ALA A 125 3.96 -23.49 -10.91
N ALA A 126 4.64 -22.67 -10.10
CA ALA A 126 5.18 -23.07 -8.81
C ALA A 126 4.08 -23.49 -7.81
N LYS A 127 2.98 -22.71 -7.68
CA LYS A 127 1.83 -23.10 -6.83
C LYS A 127 1.20 -24.41 -7.31
N ALA A 128 1.07 -24.61 -8.62
CA ALA A 128 0.49 -25.82 -9.19
C ALA A 128 1.40 -27.04 -8.96
N ALA A 129 2.72 -26.90 -9.13
CA ALA A 129 3.69 -27.95 -8.82
C ALA A 129 3.67 -28.32 -7.33
N ALA A 130 3.66 -27.32 -6.44
CA ALA A 130 3.54 -27.52 -4.99
C ALA A 130 2.22 -28.20 -4.61
N ALA A 131 1.09 -27.78 -5.21
CA ALA A 131 -0.22 -28.40 -4.97
C ALA A 131 -0.25 -29.88 -5.40
N ARG A 132 0.37 -30.23 -6.53
CA ARG A 132 0.50 -31.64 -6.97
C ARG A 132 1.38 -32.45 -6.01
N ALA A 133 2.51 -31.91 -5.59
CA ALA A 133 3.40 -32.56 -4.62
C ALA A 133 2.70 -32.77 -3.27
N ASN A 134 1.91 -31.79 -2.81
CA ASN A 134 1.13 -31.90 -1.58
C ASN A 134 -0.04 -32.87 -1.72
N GLY A 135 -0.71 -32.91 -2.88
CA GLY A 135 -1.77 -33.88 -3.17
C GLY A 135 -1.29 -35.33 -3.09
N LYS A 136 -0.04 -35.61 -3.46
CA LYS A 136 0.59 -36.94 -3.30
C LYS A 136 0.77 -37.36 -1.83
N LYS A 137 0.79 -36.41 -0.89
CA LYS A 137 0.94 -36.68 0.56
C LYS A 137 -0.40 -36.98 1.27
N GLY A 138 -1.50 -37.09 0.52
CA GLY A 138 -2.84 -37.29 1.07
C GLY A 138 -3.61 -35.98 1.13
N GLY A 139 -4.30 -35.64 0.04
CA GLY A 139 -5.20 -34.48 -0.02
C GLY A 139 -6.49 -34.69 0.79
N ARG A 140 -7.37 -33.67 0.78
CA ARG A 140 -8.68 -33.74 1.43
C ARG A 140 -9.45 -34.99 0.94
N PRO A 141 -9.81 -35.94 1.81
CA PRO A 141 -10.56 -37.13 1.42
C PRO A 141 -11.85 -36.74 0.70
N ARG A 142 -12.21 -37.49 -0.35
CA ARG A 142 -13.48 -37.27 -1.06
C ARG A 142 -14.64 -37.52 -0.09
N LYS A 143 -15.64 -36.64 -0.11
CA LYS A 143 -16.90 -36.84 0.62
C LYS A 143 -17.56 -38.08 0.02
N LYS A 144 -17.77 -39.13 0.81
CA LYS A 144 -18.55 -40.30 0.37
C LYS A 144 -19.99 -39.84 0.13
N GLU A 145 -20.56 -40.22 -1.00
CA GLU A 145 -22.01 -40.11 -1.21
C GLU A 145 -22.70 -40.99 -0.16
N PRO A 146 -23.79 -40.53 0.47
CA PRO A 146 -24.58 -41.39 1.34
C PRO A 146 -25.08 -42.56 0.50
N GLU A 147 -24.75 -43.78 0.91
CA GLU A 147 -25.31 -44.98 0.33
C GLU A 147 -26.84 -44.89 0.45
N ASP A 148 -27.54 -45.01 -0.68
CA ASP A 148 -28.99 -45.12 -0.71
C ASP A 148 -29.37 -46.33 0.15
N VAL A 149 -29.88 -46.05 1.35
CA VAL A 149 -30.44 -47.06 2.23
C VAL A 149 -31.74 -47.51 1.58
N GLU A 150 -31.67 -48.62 0.87
CA GLU A 150 -32.82 -49.26 0.23
C GLU A 150 -33.84 -49.63 1.33
N LEU A 151 -34.91 -48.84 1.41
CA LEU A 151 -36.01 -49.06 2.34
C LEU A 151 -36.72 -50.37 1.95
N PRO A 152 -37.02 -51.26 2.91
CA PRO A 152 -37.66 -52.53 2.59
C PRO A 152 -39.08 -52.31 2.05
N PRO A 153 -39.56 -53.15 1.12
CA PRO A 153 -40.89 -53.01 0.53
C PRO A 153 -41.96 -53.21 1.61
N SER A 154 -42.89 -52.26 1.67
CA SER A 154 -44.08 -52.35 2.52
C SER A 154 -44.88 -53.62 2.19
N GLN A 155 -45.12 -54.45 3.21
CA GLN A 155 -46.20 -55.43 3.22
C GLN A 155 -47.39 -54.88 4.01
#